data_AF-A0A8J2QNT6-F1
#
_entry.id   AF-A0A8J2QNT6-F1
#
_cell.length_a   1.000
_cell.length_b   1.000
_cell.length_c   1.000
_cell.angle_alpha   90.00
_cell.angle_beta   90.00
_cell.angle_gamma   90.00
#
_symmetry.space_group_name_H-M   'P 1'
#
loop_
_entity.id
_entity.type
_entity.pdbx_description
1 polymer ?
#
loop_
_entity_poly.entity_id
_entity_poly.type
_entity_poly.pdbx_seq_one_letter_code
_entity_poly.pdbx_strand_id
1 'polypeptide(L)'
;MTDETANICAKTWTRNVEGISKIGYSDGVVDGQAASFQSSFDLGYSQAFSFGFELGKKKALQQHQDEEPQSNEFRDPRNINCQICLNRTMTDNVVNLFNKQKESNDIHLNKK
;
A
#
# COMPACT_ATOMS: atom_id res chain seq x y z
N MET A 1 25.84 46.21 28.81
CA MET A 1 26.74 45.04 28.67
C MET A 1 25.97 43.71 28.65
N THR A 2 24.99 43.49 29.52
CA THR A 2 24.14 42.28 29.54
C THR A 2 23.26 42.08 28.29
N ASP A 3 22.74 43.17 27.71
CA ASP A 3 21.88 43.12 26.52
C ASP A 3 22.61 42.61 25.26
N GLU A 4 23.90 42.94 25.12
CA GLU A 4 24.68 42.59 23.94
C GLU A 4 25.00 41.09 23.92
N THR A 5 25.39 40.54 25.08
CA THR A 5 25.55 39.09 25.27
C THR A 5 24.25 38.32 25.04
N ALA A 6 23.12 38.83 25.54
CA ALA A 6 21.82 38.18 25.32
C ALA A 6 21.43 38.15 23.83
N ASN A 7 21.69 39.24 23.11
CA ASN A 7 21.43 39.34 21.67
C ASN A 7 22.31 38.37 20.85
N ILE A 8 23.60 38.26 21.20
CA ILE A 8 24.52 37.29 20.56
C ILE A 8 24.06 35.85 20.82
N CYS A 9 23.65 35.53 22.04
CA CYS A 9 23.11 34.21 22.38
C CYS A 9 21.83 33.90 21.59
N ALA A 10 20.89 34.84 21.51
CA ALA A 10 19.64 34.67 20.76
C ALA A 10 19.90 34.44 19.26
N LYS A 11 20.74 35.26 18.63
CA LYS A 11 21.09 35.10 17.20
C LYS A 11 21.80 33.78 16.93
N THR A 12 22.70 33.38 17.81
CA THR A 12 23.38 32.09 17.72
C THR A 12 22.38 30.94 17.83
N TRP A 13 21.46 31.00 18.80
CA TRP A 13 20.41 30.01 18.96
C TRP A 13 19.54 29.90 17.72
N THR A 14 19.00 31.03 17.23
CA THR A 14 18.17 31.07 16.01
C THR A 14 18.91 30.48 14.83
N ARG A 15 20.17 30.87 14.60
CA ARG A 15 20.96 30.36 13.47
C ARG A 15 21.16 28.84 13.52
N ASN A 16 21.34 28.28 14.71
CA ASN A 16 21.52 26.84 14.87
C ASN A 16 20.18 26.08 14.78
N VAL A 17 19.14 26.59 15.43
CA VAL A 17 17.85 25.89 15.56
C VAL A 17 17.00 25.99 14.30
N GLU A 18 17.04 27.11 13.56
CA GLU A 18 16.24 27.24 12.33
C GLU A 18 16.62 26.19 11.28
N GLY A 19 17.91 25.90 11.12
CA GLY A 19 18.38 24.86 10.21
C GLY A 19 17.87 23.48 10.62
N ILE A 20 18.03 23.14 11.90
CA ILE A 20 17.55 21.87 12.48
C ILE A 20 16.03 21.74 12.32
N SER A 21 15.28 22.81 12.57
CA SER A 21 13.82 22.80 12.46
C SER A 21 13.34 22.57 11.04
N LYS A 22 14.01 23.17 10.03
CA LYS A 22 13.65 22.99 8.62
C LYS A 22 13.94 21.57 8.15
N ILE A 23 15.09 21.04 8.53
CA ILE A 23 15.48 19.66 8.20
C ILE A 23 14.52 18.68 8.87
N GLY A 24 14.27 18.82 10.18
CA GLY A 24 13.36 17.93 10.90
C GLY A 24 11.92 17.97 10.37
N TYR A 25 11.43 19.12 9.90
CA TYR A 25 10.14 19.18 9.22
C TYR A 25 10.16 18.44 7.88
N SER A 26 11.20 18.65 7.06
CA SER A 26 11.35 17.95 5.78
C SER A 26 11.43 16.44 5.97
N ASP A 27 12.23 15.98 6.93
CA ASP A 27 12.37 14.56 7.28
C ASP A 27 11.03 13.99 7.74
N GLY A 28 10.32 14.69 8.63
CA GLY A 28 9.01 14.25 9.10
C GLY A 28 7.96 14.13 7.99
N VAL A 29 7.99 15.01 6.98
CA VAL A 29 7.10 14.91 5.81
C VAL A 29 7.45 13.67 4.97
N VAL A 30 8.73 13.43 4.71
CA VAL A 30 9.20 12.26 3.95
C VAL A 30 8.86 10.96 4.69
N ASP A 31 9.13 10.91 5.99
CA ASP A 31 8.82 9.75 6.84
C ASP A 31 7.32 9.46 6.87
N GLY A 32 6.49 10.51 6.99
CA GLY A 32 5.03 10.37 6.96
C GLY A 32 4.53 9.83 5.61
N GLN A 33 5.10 10.29 4.49
CA GLN A 33 4.78 9.78 3.16
C GLN A 33 5.19 8.31 3.02
N ALA A 34 6.40 7.95 3.47
CA ALA A 34 6.90 6.57 3.43
C ALA A 34 6.04 5.63 4.29
N ALA A 35 5.66 6.05 5.49
CA ALA A 35 4.79 5.27 6.38
C ALA A 35 3.39 5.05 5.79
N SER A 36 2.81 6.08 5.16
CA SER A 36 1.51 5.97 4.48
C SER A 36 1.57 5.04 3.27
N PHE A 37 2.65 5.11 2.49
CA PHE A 37 2.88 4.19 1.37
C PHE A 37 3.03 2.74 1.85
N GLN A 38 3.89 2.50 2.84
CA GLN A 38 4.16 1.15 3.35
C GLN A 38 2.91 0.50 3.94
N SER A 39 2.13 1.24 4.74
CA SER A 39 0.89 0.71 5.32
C SER A 39 -0.15 0.35 4.26
N SER A 40 -0.28 1.16 3.21
CA SER A 40 -1.17 0.87 2.07
C SER A 40 -0.67 -0.34 1.26
N PHE A 41 0.64 -0.46 1.06
CA PHE A 41 1.25 -1.61 0.38
C PHE A 41 1.04 -2.90 1.17
N ASP A 42 1.31 -2.91 2.47
CA ASP A 42 1.18 -4.09 3.34
C ASP A 42 -0.27 -4.60 3.35
N LEU A 43 -1.23 -3.67 3.41
CA LEU A 43 -2.66 -3.98 3.33
C LEU A 43 -3.01 -4.69 2.00
N GLY A 44 -2.57 -4.13 0.87
CA GLY A 44 -2.81 -4.73 -0.44
C GLY A 44 -2.10 -6.06 -0.64
N TYR A 45 -0.85 -6.17 -0.15
CA TYR A 45 -0.06 -7.40 -0.24
C TYR A 45 -0.70 -8.56 0.53
N SER A 46 -1.13 -8.31 1.77
CA SER A 46 -1.81 -9.31 2.61
C SER A 46 -3.08 -9.86 1.95
N GLN A 47 -3.89 -8.97 1.37
CA GLN A 47 -5.10 -9.33 0.63
C GLN A 47 -4.78 -10.15 -0.62
N ALA A 48 -3.81 -9.72 -1.43
CA ALA A 48 -3.42 -10.41 -2.66
C ALA A 48 -2.82 -11.78 -2.38
N PHE A 49 -1.97 -11.90 -1.35
CA PHE A 49 -1.37 -13.17 -0.94
C PHE A 49 -2.45 -14.18 -0.53
N SER A 50 -3.38 -13.77 0.32
CA SER A 50 -4.45 -14.64 0.81
C SER A 50 -5.32 -15.17 -0.33
N PHE A 51 -5.74 -14.28 -1.24
CA PHE A 51 -6.54 -14.65 -2.41
C PHE A 51 -5.77 -15.55 -3.38
N GLY A 52 -4.52 -15.21 -3.72
CA GLY A 52 -3.69 -16.00 -4.62
C GLY A 52 -3.42 -17.41 -4.09
N PHE A 53 -3.20 -17.53 -2.78
CA PHE A 53 -3.02 -18.83 -2.12
C PHE A 53 -4.28 -19.69 -2.19
N GLU A 54 -5.44 -19.13 -1.86
CA GLU A 54 -6.70 -19.88 -1.89
C GLU A 54 -7.09 -20.29 -3.32
N LEU A 55 -6.88 -19.39 -4.29
CA LEU A 55 -7.09 -19.69 -5.71
C LEU A 55 -6.17 -20.83 -6.17
N GLY A 56 -4.89 -20.81 -5.79
CA GLY A 56 -3.95 -21.88 -6.09
C GLY A 56 -4.37 -23.23 -5.49
N LYS A 57 -4.85 -23.21 -4.22
CA LYS A 57 -5.39 -24.40 -3.55
C LYS A 57 -6.60 -24.97 -4.29
N LYS A 58 -7.57 -24.14 -4.70
CA LYS A 58 -8.76 -24.58 -5.46
C LYS A 58 -8.38 -25.20 -6.79
N LYS A 59 -7.49 -24.56 -7.54
CA LYS A 59 -6.97 -25.09 -8.81
C LYS A 59 -6.32 -26.46 -8.64
N ALA A 60 -5.49 -26.64 -7.60
CA ALA A 60 -4.86 -27.92 -7.32
C ALA A 60 -5.89 -29.01 -6.99
N LEU A 61 -6.93 -28.69 -6.21
CA LEU A 61 -8.00 -29.64 -5.88
C LEU A 61 -8.84 -30.05 -7.10
N GLN A 62 -9.18 -29.10 -7.98
CA GLN A 62 -9.93 -29.38 -9.21
C GLN A 62 -9.16 -30.28 -10.17
N GLN A 63 -7.83 -30.11 -10.28
CA GLN A 63 -6.97 -30.99 -11.09
C GLN A 63 -7.00 -32.45 -10.64
N HIS A 64 -7.35 -32.72 -9.38
CA HIS A 64 -7.47 -34.08 -8.86
C HIS A 64 -8.86 -34.69 -9.04
N GLN A 65 -9.88 -33.92 -9.47
CA GLN A 65 -11.27 -34.35 -9.51
C GLN A 65 -11.82 -34.62 -10.93
N ASP A 66 -10.97 -34.67 -11.96
CA ASP A 66 -11.38 -34.83 -13.38
C ASP A 66 -12.47 -33.82 -13.82
N GLU A 67 -12.58 -32.69 -13.13
CA GLU A 67 -13.50 -31.61 -13.52
C GLU A 67 -12.90 -30.84 -14.71
N GLU A 68 -13.75 -30.45 -15.68
CA GLU A 68 -13.31 -29.68 -16.84
C GLU A 68 -12.53 -28.43 -16.38
N PRO A 69 -11.40 -28.11 -17.04
CA PRO A 69 -10.58 -26.98 -16.64
C PRO A 69 -11.41 -25.70 -16.69
N GLN A 70 -11.69 -25.11 -15.53
CA GLN A 70 -12.33 -23.80 -15.46
C GLN A 70 -11.52 -22.80 -16.28
N SER A 71 -12.25 -21.88 -16.93
CA SER A 71 -11.71 -20.89 -17.87
C SER A 71 -10.47 -20.19 -17.29
N ASN A 72 -9.52 -19.86 -18.18
CA ASN A 72 -8.25 -19.20 -17.88
C ASN A 72 -8.38 -17.76 -17.32
N GLU A 73 -9.33 -17.48 -16.42
CA GLU A 73 -9.60 -16.15 -15.84
C GLU A 73 -8.36 -15.55 -15.13
N PHE A 74 -7.37 -16.37 -14.76
CA PHE A 74 -6.17 -15.92 -14.05
C PHE A 74 -4.89 -16.54 -14.63
N ARG A 75 -4.56 -16.14 -15.87
CA ARG A 75 -3.39 -16.65 -16.60
C ARG A 75 -2.07 -16.03 -16.16
N ASP A 76 -2.08 -14.76 -15.74
CA ASP A 76 -0.88 -14.07 -15.23
C ASP A 76 -0.90 -14.01 -13.70
N PRO A 77 -0.02 -14.75 -13.00
CA PRO A 77 0.05 -14.76 -11.55
C PRO A 77 0.51 -13.41 -10.95
N ARG A 78 1.07 -12.50 -11.75
CA ARG A 78 1.52 -11.18 -11.28
C ARG A 78 0.37 -10.20 -11.11
N ASN A 79 -0.70 -10.39 -11.85
CA ASN A 79 -1.83 -9.43 -11.94
C ASN A 79 -3.17 -10.11 -11.61
N ILE A 80 -3.14 -11.23 -10.87
CA ILE A 80 -4.33 -12.04 -10.55
C ILE A 80 -5.40 -11.14 -9.95
N ASN A 81 -6.57 -11.11 -10.61
CA ASN A 81 -7.75 -10.33 -10.26
C ASN A 81 -7.51 -8.87 -9.82
N CYS A 82 -6.38 -8.26 -10.19
CA CYS A 82 -6.00 -6.94 -9.73
C CYS A 82 -6.91 -5.88 -10.36
N GLN A 83 -7.81 -5.28 -9.57
CA GLN A 83 -8.84 -4.35 -10.09
C GLN A 83 -8.23 -3.08 -10.70
N ILE A 84 -7.12 -2.61 -10.14
CA ILE A 84 -6.37 -1.45 -10.67
C ILE A 84 -5.69 -1.81 -11.99
N CYS A 85 -5.20 -3.05 -12.12
CA CYS A 85 -4.53 -3.53 -13.32
C CYS A 85 -5.53 -3.73 -14.47
N LEU A 86 -6.74 -4.18 -14.13
CA LEU A 86 -7.86 -4.36 -15.06
C LEU A 86 -8.47 -3.02 -15.47
N ASN A 87 -8.54 -2.05 -14.56
CA ASN A 87 -9.09 -0.72 -14.81
C ASN A 87 -8.09 0.37 -14.39
N ARG A 88 -7.16 0.69 -15.30
CA ARG A 88 -6.08 1.66 -15.06
C ARG A 88 -6.56 3.10 -14.88
N THR A 89 -7.81 3.41 -15.22
CA THR A 89 -8.40 4.74 -15.01
C THR A 89 -9.12 4.85 -13.67
N MET A 90 -9.16 3.78 -12.87
CA MET A 90 -9.78 3.77 -11.55
C MET A 90 -9.02 4.74 -10.63
N THR A 91 -9.72 5.80 -10.24
CA THR A 91 -9.23 6.81 -9.29
C THR A 91 -10.15 6.77 -8.08
N ASP A 92 -9.65 6.20 -7.00
CA ASP A 92 -10.38 6.06 -5.73
C ASP A 92 -9.41 6.14 -4.56
N ASN A 93 -9.92 6.39 -3.36
CA ASN A 93 -9.09 6.31 -2.16
C ASN A 93 -8.73 4.84 -1.85
N VAL A 94 -7.67 4.64 -1.06
CA VAL A 94 -7.12 3.32 -0.72
C VAL A 94 -8.18 2.38 -0.12
N VAL A 95 -9.07 2.89 0.73
CA VAL A 95 -10.12 2.09 1.38
C VAL A 95 -11.14 1.59 0.36
N ASN A 96 -11.57 2.44 -0.56
CA ASN A 96 -12.50 2.07 -1.63
C ASN A 96 -11.87 1.03 -2.57
N LEU A 97 -10.61 1.23 -2.96
CA LEU A 97 -9.87 0.29 -3.80
C LEU A 97 -9.73 -1.08 -3.12
N PHE A 98 -9.39 -1.08 -1.84
CA PHE A 98 -9.28 -2.30 -1.03
C PHE A 98 -10.61 -3.06 -0.97
N ASN A 99 -11.72 -2.35 -0.73
CA ASN A 99 -13.06 -2.95 -0.66
C ASN A 99 -13.50 -3.52 -2.00
N LYS A 100 -13.29 -2.80 -3.11
CA LYS A 100 -13.58 -3.28 -4.47
C LYS A 100 -12.77 -4.54 -4.81
N GLN A 101 -11.49 -4.55 -4.46
CA GLN A 101 -10.62 -5.72 -4.63
C GLN A 101 -11.14 -6.90 -3.81
N LYS A 102 -11.59 -6.65 -2.56
CA LYS A 102 -12.11 -7.68 -1.67
C LYS A 102 -13.40 -8.30 -2.23
N GLU A 103 -14.35 -7.47 -2.60
CA GLU A 103 -15.63 -7.91 -3.17
C GLU A 103 -15.42 -8.77 -4.42
N SER A 104 -14.55 -8.31 -5.33
CA SER A 104 -14.22 -9.09 -6.52
C SER A 104 -13.55 -10.43 -6.18
N ASN A 105 -12.60 -10.44 -5.24
CA ASN A 105 -11.96 -11.68 -4.79
C ASN A 105 -12.97 -12.66 -4.18
N ASP A 106 -13.87 -12.18 -3.33
CA ASP A 106 -14.90 -13.00 -2.68
C ASP A 106 -15.85 -13.60 -3.71
N ILE A 107 -16.21 -12.87 -4.77
CA ILE A 107 -17.00 -13.40 -5.90
C ILE A 107 -16.26 -14.57 -6.55
N HIS A 108 -14.98 -14.42 -6.88
CA HIS A 108 -14.21 -15.48 -7.55
C HIS A 108 -13.95 -16.69 -6.64
N LEU A 109 -13.79 -16.49 -5.33
CA LEU A 109 -13.63 -17.60 -4.39
C LEU A 109 -14.95 -18.33 -4.14
N ASN A 110 -16.08 -17.65 -4.19
CA ASN A 110 -17.39 -18.27 -3.91
C ASN A 110 -18.11 -18.79 -5.17
N LYS A 111 -17.60 -18.54 -6.37
CA LYS A 111 -18.04 -19.22 -7.60
C LYS A 111 -17.83 -20.73 -7.40
N LYS A 112 -18.95 -21.47 -7.33
CA LYS A 112 -18.98 -22.94 -7.35
C LYS A 112 -18.69 -23.42 -8.76
#